data_AF-A0A3P6RJ40-F1
#
_entry.id   AF-A0A3P6RJ40-F1
#
_cell.length_a   1.000
_cell.length_b   1.000
_cell.length_c   1.000
_cell.angle_alpha   90.00
_cell.angle_beta   90.00
_cell.angle_gamma   90.00
#
_symmetry.space_group_name_H-M   'P 1'
#
loop_
_entity.id
_entity.type
_entity.pdbx_description
1 polymer ?
#
loop_
_entity_poly.entity_id
_entity_poly.type
_entity_poly.pdbx_seq_one_letter_code
_entity_poly.pdbx_strand_id
1 'polypeptide(L)'
;MPYLDHAGAALPSEQQLKEVFEAALSMPLANPHSHHSTATATHLMVENARLRSSYFMVLEHFDVTPEDYAVVFTANATHALQIVADSYIFGEKTTPTVQIGSSAKNTGPTFAYLRDSHNSLVGMREIVKEK
;
A
#
# COMPACT_ATOMS: atom_id res chain seq x y z
N MET A 1 30.36 -1.11 14.11
CA MET A 1 29.42 -0.01 13.80
C MET A 1 28.07 -0.65 13.47
N PRO A 2 27.01 -0.41 14.26
CA PRO A 2 25.69 -0.99 14.03
C PRO A 2 25.00 -0.17 12.93
N TYR A 3 25.14 -0.61 11.69
CA TYR A 3 24.60 0.07 10.50
C TYR A 3 23.23 -0.50 10.07
N LEU A 4 22.67 -1.47 10.81
CA LEU A 4 21.58 -2.31 10.31
C LEU A 4 20.47 -2.59 11.33
N ASP A 5 20.19 -1.64 12.23
CA ASP A 5 19.19 -1.81 13.30
C ASP A 5 17.84 -1.16 12.95
N HIS A 6 17.58 -0.91 11.66
CA HIS A 6 16.40 -0.14 11.26
C HIS A 6 15.10 -0.95 11.14
N ALA A 7 15.02 -2.13 11.77
CA ALA A 7 13.80 -2.93 11.93
C ALA A 7 12.90 -3.02 10.66
N GLY A 8 13.50 -3.10 9.46
CA GLY A 8 12.77 -3.21 8.20
C GLY A 8 12.45 -1.91 7.45
N ALA A 9 12.97 -0.75 7.87
CA ALA A 9 12.85 0.51 7.12
C ALA A 9 14.22 1.16 6.89
N ALA A 10 14.57 1.57 5.67
CA ALA A 10 15.83 2.30 5.45
C ALA A 10 15.76 3.72 6.04
N LEU A 11 16.89 4.25 6.53
CA LEU A 11 16.96 5.68 6.85
C LEU A 11 16.86 6.51 5.56
N PRO A 12 16.14 7.64 5.57
CA PRO A 12 16.16 8.56 4.45
C PRO A 12 17.56 9.15 4.29
N SER A 13 18.00 9.30 3.05
CA SER A 13 19.22 10.04 2.73
C SER A 13 19.06 11.53 3.03
N GLU A 14 20.17 12.21 3.27
CA GLU A 14 20.19 13.67 3.48
C GLU A 14 19.54 14.42 2.31
N GLN A 15 19.79 13.96 1.08
CA GLN A 15 19.21 14.55 -0.12
C GLN A 15 17.68 14.44 -0.13
N GLN A 16 17.13 13.26 0.17
CA GLN A 16 15.68 13.06 0.25
C GLN A 16 15.04 13.99 1.28
N LEU A 17 15.67 14.16 2.44
CA LEU A 17 15.16 15.07 3.46
C LEU A 17 15.13 16.51 2.93
N LYS A 18 16.23 17.00 2.36
CA LYS A 18 16.31 18.37 1.81
C LYS A 18 15.24 18.63 0.76
N GLU A 19 15.10 17.73 -0.22
CA GLU A 19 14.13 17.87 -1.31
C GLU A 19 12.69 17.88 -0.79
N VAL A 20 12.35 17.03 0.18
CA VAL A 20 11.00 17.00 0.78
C VAL A 20 10.71 18.30 1.55
N PHE A 21 11.68 18.82 2.31
CA PHE A 21 11.51 20.08 3.04
C PHE A 21 11.39 21.27 2.08
N GLU A 22 12.22 21.34 1.03
CA GLU A 22 12.13 22.39 0.01
C GLU A 22 10.78 22.35 -0.73
N ALA A 23 10.31 21.16 -1.11
CA ALA A 23 9.00 20.98 -1.73
C ALA A 23 7.85 21.44 -0.80
N ALA A 24 7.90 21.06 0.48
CA ALA A 24 6.88 21.43 1.47
C ALA A 24 6.84 22.94 1.74
N LEU A 25 7.98 23.64 1.67
CA LEU A 25 8.05 25.09 1.86
C LEU A 25 7.66 25.88 0.61
N SER A 26 7.90 25.33 -0.59
CA SER A 26 7.66 26.03 -1.86
C SER A 26 6.22 25.92 -2.34
N MET A 27 5.50 24.84 -2.00
CA MET A 27 4.14 24.62 -2.48
C MET A 27 3.20 24.19 -1.34
N PRO A 28 2.18 25.01 -0.99
CA PRO A 28 1.16 24.60 -0.06
C PRO A 28 0.39 23.41 -0.63
N LEU A 29 0.35 22.30 0.10
CA LEU A 29 -0.52 21.17 -0.23
C LEU A 29 -1.90 21.41 0.38
N ALA A 30 -2.94 21.00 -0.34
CA ALA A 30 -4.33 21.10 0.10
C ALA A 30 -5.01 19.75 0.00
N ASN A 31 -6.19 19.63 0.60
CA ASN A 31 -7.00 18.43 0.44
C ASN A 31 -7.31 18.23 -1.08
N PRO A 32 -6.89 17.11 -1.70
CA PRO A 32 -7.06 16.89 -3.14
C PRO A 32 -8.52 16.82 -3.59
N HIS A 33 -9.48 16.72 -2.66
CA HIS A 33 -10.91 16.73 -2.95
C HIS A 33 -11.57 18.11 -2.84
N SER A 34 -10.82 19.16 -2.50
CA SER A 34 -11.34 20.53 -2.45
C SER A 34 -11.41 21.17 -3.85
N HIS A 35 -12.28 22.17 -4.02
CA HIS A 35 -12.52 22.84 -5.30
C HIS A 35 -11.78 24.19 -5.39
N HIS A 36 -10.45 24.16 -5.41
CA HIS A 36 -9.62 25.34 -5.68
C HIS A 36 -8.29 24.95 -6.33
N SER A 37 -7.57 25.92 -6.91
CA SER A 37 -6.37 25.69 -7.71
C SER A 37 -5.28 24.87 -7.00
N THR A 38 -5.00 25.18 -5.73
CA THR A 38 -4.03 24.43 -4.91
C THR A 38 -4.43 22.97 -4.67
N ALA A 39 -5.73 22.70 -4.50
CA ALA A 39 -6.24 21.35 -4.35
C ALA A 39 -6.13 20.56 -5.66
N THR A 40 -6.38 21.21 -6.80
CA THR A 40 -6.13 20.62 -8.13
C THR A 40 -4.66 20.27 -8.32
N ALA A 41 -3.73 21.15 -7.92
CA ALA A 41 -2.30 20.83 -7.98
C ALA A 41 -1.94 19.62 -7.10
N THR A 42 -2.49 19.54 -5.88
CA THR A 42 -2.27 18.41 -4.98
C THR A 42 -2.87 17.11 -5.55
N HIS A 43 -4.07 17.17 -6.13
CA HIS A 43 -4.69 16.03 -6.82
C HIS A 43 -3.82 15.52 -7.96
N LEU A 44 -3.32 16.40 -8.82
CA LEU A 44 -2.44 16.03 -9.92
C LEU A 44 -1.12 15.41 -9.42
N MET A 45 -0.58 15.86 -8.29
CA MET A 45 0.59 15.22 -7.69
C MET A 45 0.31 13.80 -7.22
N VAL A 46 -0.85 13.57 -6.60
CA VAL A 46 -1.27 12.22 -6.19
C VAL A 46 -1.46 11.31 -7.41
N GLU A 47 -2.11 11.81 -8.47
CA GLU A 47 -2.33 11.03 -9.69
C GLU A 47 -1.02 10.71 -10.42
N ASN A 48 -0.10 11.68 -10.50
CA ASN A 48 1.25 11.44 -11.05
C ASN A 48 2.03 10.43 -10.20
N ALA A 49 1.79 10.36 -8.89
CA ALA A 49 2.37 9.33 -8.03
C ALA A 49 1.82 7.93 -8.28
N ARG A 50 0.61 7.82 -8.86
CA ARG A 50 0.01 6.54 -9.26
C ARG A 50 0.46 6.13 -10.66
N LEU A 51 0.32 7.05 -11.62
CA LEU A 51 0.36 6.81 -13.05
C LEU A 51 1.53 7.56 -13.67
N ARG A 52 2.34 6.87 -14.46
CA ARG A 52 3.57 7.42 -15.04
C ARG A 52 3.25 8.47 -16.10
N SER A 53 4.02 9.57 -16.08
CA SER A 53 4.53 10.11 -17.35
C SER A 53 5.99 10.56 -17.33
N SER A 54 6.71 10.63 -16.20
CA SER A 54 8.08 11.18 -16.28
C SER A 54 9.09 10.84 -15.18
N TYR A 55 8.67 10.29 -14.04
CA TYR A 55 9.59 9.78 -13.01
C TYR A 55 8.96 8.51 -12.41
N PHE A 56 9.74 7.45 -12.21
CA PHE A 56 9.32 6.19 -11.58
C PHE A 56 8.39 6.46 -10.40
N MET A 57 7.21 5.84 -10.30
CA MET A 57 6.49 5.87 -9.01
C MET A 57 6.07 4.48 -8.55
N VAL A 58 4.81 4.06 -8.68
CA VAL A 58 4.40 2.77 -8.05
C VAL A 58 4.18 1.64 -9.05
N LEU A 59 3.26 1.77 -10.00
CA LEU A 59 2.88 0.64 -10.87
C LEU A 59 4.05 0.13 -11.72
N GLU A 60 4.81 1.05 -12.33
CA GLU A 60 6.00 0.68 -13.10
C GLU A 60 7.10 0.04 -12.25
N HIS A 61 7.26 0.47 -10.99
CA HIS A 61 8.25 -0.14 -10.10
C HIS A 61 7.97 -1.64 -9.88
N PHE A 62 6.69 -2.03 -9.91
CA PHE A 62 6.23 -3.41 -9.80
C PHE A 62 5.99 -4.09 -11.15
N ASP A 63 6.30 -3.43 -12.27
CA ASP A 63 6.06 -3.94 -13.63
C ASP A 63 4.59 -4.37 -13.87
N VAL A 64 3.64 -3.57 -13.37
CA VAL A 64 2.20 -3.80 -13.50
C VAL A 64 1.50 -2.63 -14.20
N THR A 65 0.30 -2.90 -14.73
CA THR A 65 -0.48 -1.93 -15.51
C THR A 65 -1.78 -1.51 -14.79
N PRO A 66 -2.31 -0.31 -15.05
CA PRO A 66 -3.51 0.19 -14.38
C PRO A 66 -4.81 -0.52 -14.79
N GLU A 67 -4.77 -1.34 -15.85
CA GLU A 67 -5.91 -2.16 -16.29
C GLU A 67 -6.23 -3.29 -15.30
N ASP A 68 -5.18 -3.89 -14.72
CA ASP A 68 -5.31 -5.03 -13.80
C ASP A 68 -5.07 -4.63 -12.33
N TYR A 69 -4.33 -3.55 -12.08
CA TYR A 69 -3.90 -3.15 -10.74
C TYR A 69 -4.24 -1.69 -10.42
N ALA A 70 -4.68 -1.46 -9.19
CA ALA A 70 -4.89 -0.12 -8.64
C ALA A 70 -3.90 0.17 -7.52
N VAL A 71 -3.42 1.42 -7.44
CA VAL A 71 -2.64 1.90 -6.30
C VAL A 71 -3.59 2.43 -5.24
N VAL A 72 -3.37 2.08 -3.97
CA VAL A 72 -4.10 2.67 -2.83
C VAL A 72 -3.07 3.18 -1.83
N PHE A 73 -3.02 4.50 -1.64
CA PHE A 73 -2.16 5.10 -0.61
C PHE A 73 -2.82 4.94 0.76
N THR A 74 -2.09 4.32 1.68
CA THR A 74 -2.52 4.11 3.06
C THR A 74 -1.58 4.82 4.02
N ALA A 75 -2.03 5.12 5.23
CA ALA A 75 -1.21 5.78 6.24
C ALA A 75 0.10 5.03 6.57
N ASN A 76 0.07 3.69 6.52
CA ASN A 76 1.25 2.83 6.70
C ASN A 76 0.92 1.38 6.25
N ALA A 77 1.93 0.51 6.24
CA ALA A 77 1.78 -0.89 5.85
C ALA A 77 0.78 -1.67 6.73
N THR A 78 0.69 -1.38 8.03
CA THR A 78 -0.28 -2.03 8.93
C THR A 78 -1.72 -1.72 8.50
N HIS A 79 -2.02 -0.47 8.14
CA HIS A 79 -3.34 -0.10 7.65
C HIS A 79 -3.65 -0.76 6.30
N ALA A 80 -2.67 -0.87 5.40
CA ALA A 80 -2.85 -1.63 4.16
C ALA A 80 -3.20 -3.11 4.43
N LEU A 81 -2.52 -3.76 5.36
CA LEU A 81 -2.81 -5.14 5.76
C LEU A 81 -4.21 -5.28 6.36
N GLN A 82 -4.65 -4.31 7.15
CA GLN A 82 -6.00 -4.31 7.71
C GLN A 82 -7.06 -4.24 6.60
N ILE A 83 -6.91 -3.35 5.61
CA ILE A 83 -7.84 -3.26 4.48
C ILE A 83 -7.93 -4.60 3.74
N VAL A 84 -6.79 -5.27 3.53
CA VAL A 84 -6.74 -6.61 2.93
C VAL A 84 -7.51 -7.61 3.81
N ALA A 85 -7.19 -7.70 5.10
CA ALA A 85 -7.89 -8.60 6.02
C ALA A 85 -9.39 -8.32 6.06
N ASP A 86 -9.78 -7.05 5.90
CA ASP A 86 -11.18 -6.66 5.91
C ASP A 86 -11.95 -7.04 4.64
N SER A 87 -11.24 -7.17 3.52
CA SER A 87 -11.81 -7.43 2.19
C SER A 87 -12.07 -8.91 1.91
N TYR A 88 -11.44 -9.83 2.65
CA TYR A 88 -11.59 -11.27 2.46
C TYR A 88 -12.42 -11.90 3.59
N ILE A 89 -13.26 -12.86 3.22
CA ILE A 89 -13.97 -13.74 4.16
C ILE A 89 -13.18 -15.05 4.25
N PHE A 90 -12.34 -15.17 5.26
CA PHE A 90 -11.41 -16.30 5.41
C PHE A 90 -12.12 -17.57 5.90
N GLY A 91 -11.63 -18.73 5.47
CA GLY A 91 -12.08 -20.04 6.01
C GLY A 91 -13.47 -20.52 5.59
N GLU A 92 -14.34 -19.65 5.05
CA GLU A 92 -15.65 -20.06 4.55
C GLU A 92 -15.58 -20.77 3.20
N LYS A 93 -16.51 -21.69 2.93
CA LYS A 93 -16.64 -22.30 1.61
C LYS A 93 -17.24 -21.27 0.65
N THR A 94 -16.40 -20.52 -0.04
CA THR A 94 -16.86 -19.61 -1.08
C THR A 94 -17.05 -20.37 -2.40
N THR A 95 -18.04 -19.93 -3.19
CA THR A 95 -18.09 -20.29 -4.62
C THR A 95 -17.38 -19.15 -5.34
N PRO A 96 -16.07 -19.24 -5.60
CA PRO A 96 -15.32 -18.09 -6.10
C PRO A 96 -15.86 -17.67 -7.47
N THR A 97 -16.27 -16.40 -7.60
CA THR A 97 -16.61 -15.78 -8.88
C THR A 97 -15.37 -15.64 -9.78
N VAL A 98 -14.19 -15.58 -9.16
CA VAL A 98 -12.87 -15.51 -9.80
C VAL A 98 -11.93 -16.49 -9.09
N GLN A 99 -11.35 -17.44 -9.82
CA GLN A 99 -10.31 -18.32 -9.30
C GLN A 99 -8.94 -17.69 -9.53
N ILE A 100 -8.27 -17.29 -8.44
CA ILE A 100 -6.88 -16.86 -8.47
C ILE A 100 -6.03 -18.03 -7.94
N GLY A 101 -5.24 -18.64 -8.83
CA GLY A 101 -4.37 -19.77 -8.51
C GLY A 101 -5.10 -21.13 -8.40
N SER A 102 -4.38 -22.13 -7.90
CA SER A 102 -4.77 -23.55 -7.94
C SER A 102 -5.62 -24.01 -6.74
N SER A 103 -6.39 -23.10 -6.12
CA SER A 103 -7.13 -23.43 -4.88
C SER A 103 -8.20 -24.51 -5.14
N ALA A 104 -8.35 -25.43 -4.19
CA ALA A 104 -9.31 -26.52 -4.29
C ALA A 104 -10.75 -25.99 -4.46
N LYS A 105 -11.58 -26.71 -5.20
CA LYS A 105 -13.01 -26.36 -5.32
C LYS A 105 -13.65 -26.34 -3.92
N ASN A 106 -14.39 -25.29 -3.61
CA ASN A 106 -15.11 -25.06 -2.35
C ASN A 106 -14.24 -24.77 -1.10
N THR A 107 -13.02 -24.26 -1.27
CA THR A 107 -12.24 -23.70 -0.16
C THR A 107 -12.06 -22.20 -0.35
N GLY A 108 -12.48 -21.41 0.64
CA GLY A 108 -12.28 -19.96 0.63
C GLY A 108 -10.83 -19.54 0.86
N PRO A 109 -10.58 -18.22 0.89
CA PRO A 109 -9.25 -17.68 1.09
C PRO A 109 -8.69 -18.14 2.45
N THR A 110 -7.40 -18.50 2.45
CA THR A 110 -6.67 -18.93 3.64
C THR A 110 -5.64 -17.88 3.99
N PHE A 111 -5.62 -17.44 5.25
CA PHE A 111 -4.59 -16.55 5.78
C PHE A 111 -3.42 -17.39 6.32
N ALA A 112 -2.22 -17.19 5.77
CA ALA A 112 -1.00 -17.85 6.20
C ALA A 112 0.16 -16.84 6.28
N TYR A 113 1.07 -17.04 7.23
CA TYR A 113 2.24 -16.20 7.44
C TYR A 113 3.42 -17.05 7.93
N LEU A 114 4.63 -16.57 7.71
CA LEU A 114 5.85 -17.23 8.16
C LEU A 114 6.18 -16.85 9.62
N ARG A 115 6.93 -17.70 10.33
CA ARG A 115 7.30 -17.45 11.74
C ARG A 115 8.11 -16.15 11.92
N ASP A 116 8.85 -15.76 10.91
CA ASP A 116 9.69 -14.56 10.83
C ASP A 116 8.97 -13.35 10.22
N SER A 117 7.68 -13.46 9.94
CA SER A 117 6.89 -12.34 9.41
C SER A 117 6.84 -11.16 10.39
N HIS A 118 6.79 -9.94 9.84
CA HIS A 118 6.66 -8.72 10.64
C HIS A 118 5.43 -8.77 11.56
N ASN A 119 5.56 -8.21 12.77
CA ASN A 119 4.53 -8.27 13.81
C ASN A 119 3.15 -7.76 13.34
N SER A 120 3.12 -6.74 12.46
CA SER A 120 1.87 -6.26 11.86
C SER A 120 1.12 -7.35 11.10
N LEU A 121 1.82 -8.19 10.32
CA LEU A 121 1.20 -9.30 9.59
C LEU A 121 0.75 -10.40 10.56
N VAL A 122 1.60 -10.73 11.53
CA VAL A 122 1.32 -11.74 12.57
C VAL A 122 0.12 -11.34 13.44
N GLY A 123 -0.10 -10.05 13.67
CA GLY A 123 -1.25 -9.50 14.39
C GLY A 123 -2.57 -9.59 13.62
N MET A 124 -2.55 -9.60 12.28
CA MET A 124 -3.77 -9.74 11.45
C MET A 124 -4.54 -11.03 11.75
N ARG A 125 -3.89 -12.06 12.31
CA ARG A 125 -4.56 -13.30 12.72
C ARG A 125 -5.74 -13.05 13.68
N GLU A 126 -5.71 -12.00 14.50
CA GLU A 126 -6.81 -11.72 15.44
C GLU A 126 -8.02 -11.15 14.68
N ILE A 127 -7.79 -10.25 13.72
CA ILE A 127 -8.85 -9.74 12.82
C ILE A 127 -9.48 -10.88 12.01
N VAL A 128 -8.65 -11.81 11.54
CA VAL A 128 -9.11 -12.98 10.76
C VAL A 128 -9.93 -13.96 11.62
N LYS A 129 -9.70 -14.05 12.93
CA LYS A 129 -10.49 -14.92 13.84
C LYS A 129 -11.82 -14.30 14.26
N GLU A 130 -11.90 -12.98 14.31
CA GLU A 130 -13.10 -12.26 14.73
C GLU A 130 -14.20 -12.23 13.64
N LYS A 131 -13.84 -12.57 12.41
CA LYS A 131 -14.76 -12.72 11.26
C LYS A 131 -15.11 -14.19 11.04
#